data_AF-A0A918IQV9-F1
#
_entry.id   AF-A0A918IQV9-F1
#
_cell.length_a   1.000
_cell.length_b   1.000
_cell.length_c   1.000
_cell.angle_alpha   90.00
_cell.angle_beta   90.00
_cell.angle_gamma   90.00
#
_symmetry.space_group_name_H-M   'P 1'
#
loop_
_entity.id
_entity.type
_entity.pdbx_description
1 polymer ?
#
loop_
_entity_poly.entity_id
_entity_poly.type
_entity_poly.pdbx_seq_one_letter_code
_entity_poly.pdbx_strand_id
1 'polypeptide(L)'
;MSLNGHLDQLLKVNESKDYTITYKQHLVFWLVYFIFNTLRWTSLHNDFEYSLKTNLLGFPIHMALAYFNVYYLMPKLVFTKKYILYTLAIMASLFIMLLVKYNLTYYLVSTNVWPEGPENIEGLTLNYAITSMLGELYVIAFVTAIKVTIDWLNESNKLHELEKRQLTTELKFLKSQVSPHFFFNTLNNIYGLSLEKSDKAPQVILKLSELMRYLLYGTKKKQQELTKELECIQNYVDLERIRFDESLSINLKVSGDLNNKTIAPMLLIPIVENCFKHGANKNIGKMLISIDINIEGSYLNFRAVNTIPQNKQFIPVVPKEGGIGLANVKKRLELGYDQKDYHLSIYEKDQTFNVILKLKVQ
;
A
#
# COMPACT_ATOMS: atom_id res chain seq x y z
N MET A 1 3.77 10.53 -27.51
CA MET A 1 3.51 10.86 -26.08
C MET A 1 3.28 9.53 -25.36
N SER A 2 4.22 9.09 -24.52
CA SER A 2 4.21 7.70 -24.01
C SER A 2 3.06 7.48 -23.01
N LEU A 3 2.44 6.30 -23.06
CA LEU A 3 1.38 5.87 -22.14
C LEU A 3 1.79 6.01 -20.66
N ASN A 4 3.09 6.00 -20.38
CA ASN A 4 3.67 6.25 -19.05
C ASN A 4 3.48 7.69 -18.57
N GLY A 5 3.55 8.69 -19.47
CA GLY A 5 3.43 10.11 -19.11
C GLY A 5 2.03 10.50 -18.64
N HIS A 6 0.97 9.91 -19.21
CA HIS A 6 -0.40 10.09 -18.72
C HIS A 6 -0.67 9.34 -17.42
N LEU A 7 -0.04 8.18 -17.22
CA LEU A 7 -0.15 7.44 -15.96
C LEU A 7 0.55 8.17 -14.83
N ASP A 8 1.73 8.77 -15.05
CA ASP A 8 2.42 9.60 -14.05
C ASP A 8 1.62 10.86 -13.71
N GLN A 9 0.81 11.36 -14.65
CA GLN A 9 -0.12 12.47 -14.43
C GLN A 9 -1.37 12.06 -13.64
N LEU A 10 -1.89 10.86 -13.87
CA LEU A 10 -2.98 10.26 -13.06
C LEU A 10 -2.50 9.79 -11.68
N LEU A 11 -1.22 9.43 -11.58
CA LEU A 11 -0.51 9.06 -10.36
C LEU A 11 0.18 10.25 -9.69
N LYS A 12 0.03 11.48 -10.23
CA LYS A 12 0.50 12.68 -9.53
C LYS A 12 -0.14 12.66 -8.16
N VAL A 13 0.74 12.42 -7.21
CA VAL A 13 0.50 12.47 -5.77
C VAL A 13 -0.05 13.86 -5.53
N ASN A 14 -1.37 13.98 -5.34
CA ASN A 14 -1.85 15.07 -4.52
C ASN A 14 -1.18 14.80 -3.17
N GLU A 15 -0.22 15.64 -2.81
CA GLU A 15 0.41 15.60 -1.50
C GLU A 15 -0.71 15.43 -0.46
N SER A 16 -0.55 14.47 0.45
CA SER A 16 -1.42 14.37 1.60
C SER A 16 -1.50 15.74 2.23
N LYS A 17 -2.72 16.28 2.33
CA LYS A 17 -2.91 17.45 3.17
C LYS A 17 -2.70 16.98 4.60
N ASP A 18 -1.49 17.17 5.09
CA ASP A 18 -1.18 17.02 6.49
C ASP A 18 -1.96 18.12 7.22
N TYR A 19 -2.97 17.71 7.99
CA TYR A 19 -3.75 18.62 8.80
C TYR A 19 -2.88 19.02 10.00
N THR A 20 -2.09 20.06 9.80
CA THR A 20 -1.23 20.63 10.84
C THR A 20 -1.82 21.95 11.31
N ILE A 21 -1.82 22.18 12.62
CA ILE A 21 -2.16 23.49 13.18
C ILE A 21 -0.98 24.41 12.91
N THR A 22 -1.17 25.36 11.99
CA THR A 22 -0.15 26.38 11.73
C THR A 22 -0.03 27.33 12.92
N TYR A 23 1.16 27.92 13.10
CA TYR A 23 1.40 28.94 14.13
C TYR A 23 0.38 30.09 14.06
N LYS A 24 -0.05 30.48 12.84
CA LYS A 24 -1.06 31.52 12.63
C LYS A 24 -2.43 31.11 13.17
N GLN A 25 -2.90 29.90 12.86
CA GLN A 25 -4.19 29.38 13.35
C GLN A 25 -4.19 29.26 14.87
N HIS A 26 -3.07 28.84 15.44
CA HIS A 26 -2.86 28.75 16.87
C HIS A 26 -2.94 30.12 17.56
N LEU A 27 -2.22 31.11 17.05
CA LEU A 27 -2.24 32.47 17.58
C LEU A 27 -3.64 33.08 17.48
N VAL A 28 -4.31 32.91 16.34
CA VAL A 28 -5.69 33.39 16.13
C VAL A 28 -6.66 32.72 17.11
N PHE A 29 -6.58 31.41 17.30
CA PHE A 29 -7.44 30.67 18.22
C PHE A 29 -7.34 31.23 19.65
N TRP A 30 -6.12 31.38 20.16
CA TRP A 30 -5.89 31.86 21.52
C TRP A 30 -6.24 33.35 21.67
N LEU A 31 -5.99 34.17 20.66
CA LEU A 31 -6.39 35.57 20.66
C LEU A 31 -7.92 35.73 20.67
N VAL A 32 -8.64 34.96 19.85
CA VAL A 32 -10.10 34.94 19.85
C VAL A 32 -10.64 34.45 21.19
N TYR A 33 -10.08 33.38 21.74
CA TYR A 33 -10.47 32.87 23.06
C TYR A 33 -10.19 33.89 24.17
N PHE A 34 -9.05 34.57 24.14
CA PHE A 34 -8.70 35.62 25.11
C PHE A 34 -9.71 36.77 25.08
N ILE A 35 -9.97 37.32 23.89
CA ILE A 35 -10.93 38.43 23.70
C ILE A 35 -12.33 37.99 24.12
N PHE A 36 -12.78 36.82 23.68
CA PHE A 36 -14.08 36.28 24.04
C PHE A 36 -14.21 36.13 25.56
N ASN A 37 -13.20 35.59 26.24
CA ASN A 37 -13.24 35.41 27.69
C ASN A 37 -13.26 36.75 28.43
N THR A 38 -12.44 37.73 28.03
CA THR A 38 -12.45 39.08 28.62
C THR A 38 -13.81 39.76 28.42
N LEU A 39 -14.39 39.69 27.21
CA LEU A 39 -15.69 40.32 26.93
C LEU A 39 -16.83 39.63 27.68
N ARG A 40 -16.82 38.29 27.73
CA ARG A 40 -17.78 37.50 28.50
C ARG A 40 -17.76 37.92 29.97
N TRP A 41 -16.57 38.00 30.56
CA TRP A 41 -16.41 38.40 31.95
C TRP A 41 -16.76 39.87 32.18
N THR A 42 -16.36 40.77 31.28
CA THR A 42 -16.73 42.20 31.39
C THR A 42 -18.25 42.37 31.38
N SER A 43 -18.95 41.64 30.51
CA SER A 43 -20.41 41.64 30.45
C SER A 43 -21.07 41.08 31.70
N LEU A 44 -20.39 40.20 32.44
CA LEU A 44 -20.88 39.61 33.69
C LEU A 44 -20.60 40.51 34.90
N HIS A 45 -19.41 41.11 34.98
CA HIS A 45 -18.95 41.88 36.13
C HIS A 45 -19.30 43.37 36.05
N ASN A 46 -19.63 43.89 34.87
CA ASN A 46 -19.65 45.34 34.56
C ASN A 46 -18.32 46.06 34.93
N ASP A 47 -17.23 45.31 35.09
CA ASP A 47 -15.90 45.80 35.40
C ASP A 47 -14.90 45.21 34.40
N PHE A 48 -14.50 46.04 33.44
CA PHE A 48 -13.54 45.68 32.41
C PHE A 48 -12.13 45.49 32.99
N GLU A 49 -11.73 46.31 33.96
CA GLU A 49 -10.37 46.29 34.51
C GLU A 49 -10.14 45.01 35.31
N TYR A 50 -11.10 44.65 36.17
CA TYR A 50 -11.07 43.38 36.89
C TYR A 50 -11.06 42.18 35.93
N SER A 51 -11.95 42.19 34.93
CA SER A 51 -12.04 41.10 33.95
C SER A 51 -10.77 40.93 33.11
N LEU A 52 -10.11 42.04 32.76
CA LEU A 52 -8.85 42.01 32.02
C LEU A 52 -7.71 41.47 32.90
N LYS A 53 -7.56 41.96 34.14
CA LYS A 53 -6.50 41.52 35.07
C LYS A 53 -6.62 40.04 35.42
N THR A 54 -7.83 39.58 35.75
CA THR A 54 -8.09 38.16 36.05
C THR A 54 -7.85 37.26 34.85
N ASN A 55 -8.25 37.67 33.64
CA ASN A 55 -7.98 36.90 32.43
C ASN A 55 -6.48 36.87 32.09
N LEU A 56 -5.75 37.99 32.24
CA LEU A 56 -4.29 38.02 32.03
C LEU A 56 -3.55 37.04 32.95
N LEU A 57 -4.00 36.88 34.20
CA LEU A 57 -3.44 35.91 35.13
C LEU A 57 -3.89 34.47 34.87
N GLY A 58 -5.18 34.27 34.58
CA GLY A 58 -5.75 32.93 34.38
C GLY A 58 -5.38 32.29 33.04
N PHE A 59 -5.24 33.10 31.99
CA PHE A 59 -5.04 32.62 30.62
C PHE A 59 -3.79 31.76 30.41
N PRO A 60 -2.60 32.11 30.95
CA PRO A 60 -1.43 31.24 30.90
C PRO A 60 -1.66 29.89 31.60
N ILE A 61 -2.43 29.89 32.69
CA ILE A 61 -2.77 28.67 33.46
C ILE A 61 -3.68 27.76 32.62
N HIS A 62 -4.70 28.35 31.97
CA HIS A 62 -5.59 27.64 31.04
C HIS A 62 -4.80 26.97 29.90
N MET A 63 -3.90 27.72 29.26
CA MET A 63 -3.05 27.19 28.18
C MET A 63 -2.13 26.07 28.67
N ALA A 64 -1.46 26.27 29.81
CA ALA A 64 -0.54 25.29 30.38
C ALA A 64 -1.26 23.98 30.69
N LEU A 65 -2.44 24.05 31.30
CA LEU A 65 -3.22 22.87 31.65
C LEU A 65 -3.77 22.14 30.42
N ALA A 66 -4.26 22.88 29.42
CA ALA A 66 -4.73 22.30 28.16
C ALA A 66 -3.61 21.55 27.42
N TYR A 67 -2.41 22.13 27.34
CA TYR A 67 -1.26 21.45 26.72
C TYR A 67 -0.73 20.29 27.54
N PHE A 68 -0.67 20.44 28.85
CA PHE A 68 -0.30 19.35 29.73
C PHE A 68 -1.24 18.15 29.54
N ASN A 69 -2.55 18.40 29.42
CA ASN A 69 -3.51 17.36 29.13
C ASN A 69 -3.24 16.69 27.77
N VAL A 70 -3.19 17.48 26.71
CA VAL A 70 -3.14 16.98 25.33
C VAL A 70 -1.79 16.34 24.97
N TYR A 71 -0.68 16.91 25.41
CA TYR A 71 0.66 16.44 25.01
C TYR A 71 1.30 15.49 26.02
N TYR A 72 0.86 15.46 27.28
CA TYR A 72 1.45 14.59 28.31
C TYR A 72 0.46 13.59 28.91
N LEU A 73 -0.66 14.03 29.47
CA LEU A 73 -1.61 13.10 30.13
C LEU A 73 -2.24 12.13 29.14
N MET A 74 -2.74 12.62 28.00
CA MET A 74 -3.39 11.80 26.99
C MET A 74 -2.45 10.72 26.41
N PRO A 75 -1.24 11.05 25.90
CA PRO A 75 -0.37 10.02 25.34
C PRO A 75 0.10 9.00 26.36
N LYS A 76 0.35 9.43 27.60
CA LYS A 76 0.88 8.55 28.65
C LYS A 76 -0.19 7.66 29.26
N LEU A 77 -1.44 8.12 29.38
CA LEU A 77 -2.49 7.45 30.14
C LEU A 77 -3.66 6.99 29.28
N VAL A 78 -4.14 7.81 28.35
CA VAL A 78 -5.30 7.45 27.50
C VAL A 78 -4.89 6.43 26.45
N PHE A 79 -3.78 6.67 25.73
CA PHE A 79 -3.31 5.73 24.70
C PHE A 79 -2.80 4.40 25.28
N THR A 80 -2.40 4.38 26.55
CA THR A 80 -2.07 3.15 27.28
C THR A 80 -3.27 2.51 28.01
N LYS A 81 -4.49 3.00 27.76
CA LYS A 81 -5.77 2.51 28.32
C LYS A 81 -5.89 2.61 29.86
N LYS A 82 -5.11 3.48 30.50
CA LYS A 82 -5.12 3.71 31.96
C LYS A 82 -6.12 4.81 32.34
N TYR A 83 -7.41 4.59 32.06
CA TYR A 83 -8.45 5.62 32.18
C TYR A 83 -8.69 6.11 33.61
N ILE A 84 -8.64 5.22 34.62
CA ILE A 84 -8.82 5.61 36.04
C ILE A 84 -7.67 6.53 36.49
N LEU A 85 -6.44 6.22 36.08
CA LEU A 85 -5.29 7.06 36.42
C LEU A 85 -5.36 8.42 35.70
N TYR A 86 -5.90 8.44 34.48
CA TYR A 86 -6.14 9.68 33.74
C TYR A 86 -7.19 10.57 34.42
N THR A 87 -8.33 10.01 34.85
CA THR A 87 -9.36 10.79 35.55
C THR A 87 -8.83 11.34 36.88
N LEU A 88 -8.09 10.54 37.65
CA LEU A 88 -7.42 11.02 38.88
C LEU A 88 -6.40 12.12 38.57
N ALA A 89 -5.60 11.98 37.51
CA ALA A 89 -4.61 12.99 37.12
C ALA A 89 -5.26 14.32 36.68
N ILE A 90 -6.37 14.28 35.93
CA ILE A 90 -7.15 15.48 35.60
C ILE A 90 -7.71 16.14 36.86
N MET A 91 -8.33 15.36 37.74
CA MET A 91 -8.90 15.89 38.99
C MET A 91 -7.83 16.56 39.85
N ALA A 92 -6.66 15.92 39.99
CA ALA A 92 -5.52 16.50 40.68
C ALA A 92 -5.02 17.79 40.00
N SER A 93 -4.94 17.81 38.66
CA SER A 93 -4.47 18.99 37.91
C SER A 93 -5.46 20.15 38.02
N LEU A 94 -6.76 19.89 37.99
CA LEU A 94 -7.82 20.87 38.22
C LEU A 94 -7.77 21.43 39.64
N PHE A 95 -7.53 20.57 40.63
CA PHE A 95 -7.40 21.01 42.02
C PHE A 95 -6.16 21.88 42.25
N ILE A 96 -5.01 21.51 41.66
CA ILE A 96 -3.79 22.33 41.69
C ILE A 96 -4.04 23.68 41.00
N MET A 97 -4.67 23.67 39.82
CA MET A 97 -5.05 24.88 39.10
C MET A 97 -5.93 25.79 39.95
N LEU A 98 -6.94 25.23 40.63
CA LEU A 98 -7.83 25.99 41.52
C LEU A 98 -7.04 26.71 42.62
N LEU A 99 -6.13 26.00 43.31
CA LEU A 99 -5.32 26.59 44.38
C LEU A 99 -4.42 27.71 43.85
N VAL A 100 -3.75 27.48 42.72
CA VAL A 100 -2.86 28.46 42.10
C VAL A 100 -3.65 29.69 41.66
N LYS A 101 -4.76 29.50 40.93
CA LYS A 101 -5.60 30.58 40.42
C LYS A 101 -6.22 31.41 41.54
N TYR A 102 -6.74 30.76 42.59
CA TYR A 102 -7.31 31.43 43.76
C TYR A 102 -6.27 32.33 44.42
N ASN A 103 -5.09 31.79 44.75
CA ASN A 103 -4.04 32.55 45.43
C ASN A 103 -3.52 33.71 44.57
N LEU A 104 -3.25 33.46 43.28
CA LEU A 104 -2.80 34.53 42.39
C LEU A 104 -3.84 35.65 42.26
N THR A 105 -5.12 35.31 42.17
CA THR A 105 -6.19 36.33 42.08
C THR A 105 -6.31 37.11 43.39
N TYR A 106 -6.26 36.43 44.53
CA TYR A 106 -6.36 37.03 45.85
C TYR A 106 -5.25 38.06 46.11
N TYR A 107 -3.99 37.68 45.82
CA TYR A 107 -2.84 38.54 46.12
C TYR A 107 -2.54 39.59 45.05
N LEU A 108 -2.88 39.36 43.77
CA LEU A 108 -2.49 40.25 42.67
C LEU A 108 -3.64 41.06 42.08
N VAL A 109 -4.90 40.72 42.37
CA VAL A 109 -6.06 41.39 41.76
C VAL A 109 -7.00 41.97 42.81
N SER A 110 -7.59 41.11 43.65
CA SER A 110 -8.64 41.51 44.59
C SER A 110 -8.82 40.45 45.67
N THR A 111 -9.11 40.89 46.89
CA THR A 111 -9.50 40.01 48.00
C THR A 111 -10.85 39.31 47.74
N ASN A 112 -11.74 39.93 46.96
CA ASN A 112 -12.94 39.29 46.44
C ASN A 112 -12.63 38.62 45.10
N VAL A 113 -12.29 37.32 45.16
CA VAL A 113 -11.92 36.50 44.00
C VAL A 113 -13.12 35.97 43.21
N TRP A 114 -14.34 36.10 43.74
CA TRP A 114 -15.58 35.69 43.08
C TRP A 114 -16.68 36.75 43.25
N PRO A 115 -16.53 37.95 42.66
CA PRO A 115 -17.47 39.06 42.83
C PRO A 115 -18.89 38.78 42.32
N GLU A 116 -19.08 37.78 41.46
CA GLU A 116 -20.36 37.33 40.93
C GLU A 116 -20.99 36.16 41.72
N GLY A 117 -20.29 35.65 42.75
CA GLY A 117 -20.86 34.69 43.69
C GLY A 117 -22.00 35.31 44.50
N PRO A 118 -22.91 34.49 45.05
CA PRO A 118 -24.00 34.98 45.91
C PRO A 118 -23.50 35.65 47.20
N GLU A 119 -22.21 35.52 47.53
CA GLU A 119 -21.57 36.02 48.75
C GLU A 119 -20.22 36.68 48.38
N ASN A 120 -19.82 37.72 49.12
CA ASN A 120 -18.45 38.23 49.07
C ASN A 120 -17.55 37.22 49.77
N ILE A 121 -16.67 36.55 49.02
CA ILE A 121 -15.96 35.39 49.52
C ILE A 121 -14.54 35.75 49.87
N GLU A 122 -14.21 35.69 51.16
CA GLU A 122 -12.84 35.86 51.66
C GLU A 122 -12.07 34.52 51.71
N GLY A 123 -12.68 33.42 51.23
CA GLY A 123 -12.16 32.05 51.37
C GLY A 123 -12.50 31.13 50.19
N LEU A 124 -11.92 29.93 50.19
CA LEU A 124 -12.21 28.89 49.18
C LEU A 124 -13.52 28.16 49.52
N THR A 125 -14.64 28.57 48.90
CA THR A 125 -15.92 27.87 49.05
C THR A 125 -16.07 26.72 48.05
N LEU A 126 -16.90 25.74 48.40
CA LEU A 126 -17.20 24.59 47.53
C LEU A 126 -17.86 25.03 46.21
N ASN A 127 -18.74 26.03 46.24
CA ASN A 127 -19.40 26.57 45.04
C ASN A 127 -18.41 27.27 44.10
N TYR A 128 -17.46 28.03 44.65
CA TYR A 128 -16.38 28.63 43.87
C TYR A 128 -15.51 27.56 43.20
N ALA A 129 -15.12 26.55 43.98
CA ALA A 129 -14.29 25.44 43.51
C ALA A 129 -14.96 24.70 42.35
N ILE A 130 -16.24 24.33 42.50
CA ILE A 130 -16.99 23.64 41.45
C ILE A 130 -17.11 24.50 40.20
N THR A 131 -17.54 25.75 40.32
CA THR A 131 -17.73 26.66 39.17
C THR A 131 -16.40 26.90 38.43
N SER A 132 -15.31 27.12 39.17
CA SER A 132 -13.98 27.32 38.59
C SER A 132 -13.45 26.07 37.89
N MET A 133 -13.59 24.90 38.50
CA MET A 133 -13.16 23.63 37.92
C MET A 133 -13.99 23.23 36.70
N LEU A 134 -15.31 23.46 36.73
CA LEU A 134 -16.19 23.23 35.57
C LEU A 134 -15.82 24.15 34.40
N GLY A 135 -15.58 25.43 34.67
CA GLY A 135 -15.10 26.38 33.66
C GLY A 135 -13.84 25.90 32.96
N GLU A 136 -12.86 25.41 33.73
CA GLU A 136 -11.63 24.84 33.18
C GLU A 136 -11.87 23.56 32.37
N LEU A 137 -12.72 22.68 32.88
CA LEU A 137 -13.03 21.41 32.24
C LEU A 137 -13.58 21.63 30.82
N TYR A 138 -14.41 22.65 30.60
CA TYR A 138 -14.88 23.02 29.25
C TYR A 138 -13.74 23.38 28.30
N VAL A 139 -12.73 24.12 28.76
CA VAL A 139 -11.57 24.52 27.94
C VAL A 139 -10.74 23.31 27.57
N ILE A 140 -10.41 22.47 28.56
CA ILE A 140 -9.66 21.23 28.34
C ILE A 140 -10.42 20.32 27.36
N ALA A 141 -11.73 20.15 27.56
CA ALA A 141 -12.56 19.33 26.68
C ALA A 141 -12.56 19.87 25.24
N PHE A 142 -12.69 21.18 25.06
CA PHE A 142 -12.70 21.81 23.74
C PHE A 142 -11.37 21.68 23.01
N VAL A 143 -10.24 21.99 23.68
CA VAL A 143 -8.90 21.84 23.09
C VAL A 143 -8.60 20.37 22.79
N THR A 144 -9.02 19.46 23.67
CA THR A 144 -8.89 18.01 23.46
C THR A 144 -9.69 17.55 22.25
N ALA A 145 -10.94 18.00 22.09
CA ALA A 145 -11.77 17.66 20.94
C ALA A 145 -11.11 18.10 19.64
N ILE A 146 -10.60 19.34 19.56
CA ILE A 146 -9.85 19.84 18.39
C ILE A 146 -8.65 18.95 18.09
N LYS A 147 -7.83 18.63 19.11
CA LYS A 147 -6.65 17.78 18.90
C LYS A 147 -7.04 16.39 18.38
N VAL A 148 -8.02 15.75 19.02
CA VAL A 148 -8.49 14.41 18.64
C VAL A 148 -9.01 14.41 17.21
N THR A 149 -9.77 15.43 16.81
CA THR A 149 -10.25 15.55 15.43
C THR A 149 -9.09 15.67 14.43
N ILE A 150 -8.08 16.49 14.74
CA ILE A 150 -6.92 16.68 13.84
C ILE A 150 -6.08 15.40 13.75
N ASP A 151 -5.83 14.74 14.87
CA ASP A 151 -5.08 13.48 14.91
C ASP A 151 -5.82 12.37 14.15
N TRP A 152 -7.15 12.31 14.31
CA TRP A 152 -8.00 11.36 13.58
C TRP A 152 -7.98 11.63 12.07
N LEU A 153 -8.08 12.89 11.63
CA LEU A 153 -7.98 13.26 10.22
C LEU A 153 -6.63 12.88 9.62
N ASN A 154 -5.54 13.11 10.35
CA ASN A 154 -4.19 12.73 9.92
C ASN A 154 -4.01 11.21 9.81
N GLU A 155 -4.49 10.46 10.81
CA GLU A 155 -4.40 9.00 10.78
C GLU A 155 -5.27 8.40 9.67
N SER A 156 -6.48 8.93 9.45
CA SER A 156 -7.36 8.50 8.37
C SER A 156 -6.74 8.74 6.99
N ASN A 157 -6.13 9.91 6.76
CA ASN A 157 -5.40 10.19 5.52
C ASN A 157 -4.23 9.23 5.31
N LYS A 158 -3.45 8.97 6.36
CA LYS A 158 -2.33 8.04 6.32
C LYS A 158 -2.77 6.62 5.98
N LEU A 159 -3.88 6.16 6.54
CA LEU A 159 -4.47 4.86 6.21
C LEU A 159 -4.89 4.78 4.74
N HIS A 160 -5.59 5.80 4.22
CA HIS A 160 -5.96 5.85 2.80
C HIS A 160 -4.75 5.86 1.87
N GLU A 161 -3.66 6.53 2.24
CA GLU A 161 -2.40 6.49 1.47
C GLU A 161 -1.79 5.09 1.44
N LEU A 162 -1.76 4.40 2.59
CA LEU A 162 -1.21 3.06 2.69
C LEU A 162 -2.01 2.07 1.82
N GLU A 163 -3.34 2.13 1.87
CA GLU A 163 -4.21 1.32 1.01
C GLU A 163 -3.97 1.60 -0.47
N LYS A 164 -3.88 2.88 -0.86
CA LYS A 164 -3.59 3.26 -2.26
C LYS A 164 -2.23 2.76 -2.72
N ARG A 165 -1.19 2.86 -1.88
CA ARG A 165 0.15 2.33 -2.18
C ARG A 165 0.14 0.82 -2.31
N GLN A 166 -0.60 0.11 -1.46
CA GLN A 166 -0.79 -1.33 -1.54
C GLN A 166 -1.45 -1.71 -2.88
N LEU A 167 -2.61 -1.13 -3.20
CA LEU A 167 -3.32 -1.39 -4.46
C LEU A 167 -2.45 -1.10 -5.69
N THR A 168 -1.70 0.01 -5.66
CA THR A 168 -0.78 0.36 -6.75
C THR A 168 0.33 -0.68 -6.91
N THR A 169 0.84 -1.21 -5.80
CA THR A 169 1.89 -2.24 -5.79
C THR A 169 1.34 -3.57 -6.30
N GLU A 170 0.14 -3.97 -5.86
CA GLU A 170 -0.56 -5.16 -6.35
C GLU A 170 -0.85 -5.05 -7.85
N LEU A 171 -1.33 -3.90 -8.33
CA LEU A 171 -1.54 -3.66 -9.75
C LEU A 171 -0.25 -3.71 -10.56
N LYS A 172 0.85 -3.14 -10.06
CA LYS A 172 2.16 -3.23 -10.72
C LYS A 172 2.65 -4.67 -10.76
N PHE A 173 2.47 -5.43 -9.68
CA PHE A 173 2.79 -6.85 -9.62
C PHE A 173 1.97 -7.66 -10.63
N LEU A 174 0.66 -7.46 -10.69
CA LEU A 174 -0.22 -8.09 -11.67
C LEU A 174 0.16 -7.73 -13.11
N LYS A 175 0.44 -6.45 -13.39
CA LYS A 175 0.93 -6.00 -14.71
C LYS A 175 2.29 -6.62 -15.06
N SER A 176 3.18 -6.82 -14.09
CA SER A 176 4.48 -7.45 -14.34
C SER A 176 4.38 -8.93 -14.74
N GLN A 177 3.25 -9.59 -14.47
CA GLN A 177 2.99 -10.96 -14.93
C GLN A 177 2.61 -11.01 -16.42
N VAL A 178 2.38 -9.86 -17.06
CA VAL A 178 2.08 -9.74 -18.49
C VAL A 178 3.32 -9.20 -19.19
N SER A 179 3.94 -9.98 -20.07
CA SER A 179 5.14 -9.57 -20.83
C SER A 179 4.81 -8.46 -21.84
N PRO A 180 5.09 -7.17 -21.57
CA PRO A 180 4.62 -6.09 -22.44
C PRO A 180 5.22 -6.22 -23.84
N HIS A 181 6.47 -6.69 -23.90
CA HIS A 181 7.19 -6.95 -25.14
C HIS A 181 6.50 -8.01 -26.01
N PHE A 182 6.03 -9.11 -25.43
CA PHE A 182 5.26 -10.13 -26.17
C PHE A 182 4.03 -9.50 -26.82
N PHE A 183 3.25 -8.72 -26.06
CA PHE A 183 2.04 -8.09 -26.58
C PHE A 183 2.31 -7.08 -27.70
N PHE A 184 3.30 -6.19 -27.52
CA PHE A 184 3.67 -5.24 -28.57
C PHE A 184 4.09 -5.96 -29.85
N ASN A 185 4.88 -7.03 -29.73
CA ASN A 185 5.33 -7.79 -30.90
C ASN A 185 4.18 -8.54 -31.58
N THR A 186 3.27 -9.13 -30.81
CA THR A 186 2.11 -9.84 -31.37
C THR A 186 1.15 -8.87 -32.07
N LEU A 187 0.92 -7.68 -31.51
CA LEU A 187 0.12 -6.64 -32.16
C LEU A 187 0.77 -6.12 -33.45
N ASN A 188 2.09 -5.90 -33.45
CA ASN A 188 2.81 -5.52 -34.66
C ASN A 188 2.73 -6.60 -35.74
N ASN A 189 2.79 -7.88 -35.34
CA ASN A 189 2.61 -8.99 -36.28
C ASN A 189 1.18 -9.01 -36.87
N ILE A 190 0.16 -8.83 -36.03
CA ILE A 190 -1.24 -8.69 -36.51
C ILE A 190 -1.37 -7.53 -37.50
N TYR A 191 -0.73 -6.39 -37.22
CA TYR A 191 -0.74 -5.25 -38.13
C TYR A 191 -0.08 -5.58 -39.47
N GLY A 192 1.08 -6.24 -39.46
CA GLY A 192 1.75 -6.73 -40.68
C GLY A 192 0.87 -7.68 -41.49
N LEU A 193 0.31 -8.71 -40.84
CA LEU A 193 -0.62 -9.66 -41.47
C LEU A 193 -1.87 -8.97 -42.03
N SER A 194 -2.35 -7.92 -41.35
CA SER A 194 -3.49 -7.13 -41.82
C SER A 194 -3.15 -6.31 -43.07
N LEU A 195 -1.96 -5.74 -43.16
CA LEU A 195 -1.50 -5.04 -44.37
C LEU A 195 -1.33 -6.00 -45.55
N GLU A 196 -0.86 -7.22 -45.28
CA GLU A 196 -0.69 -8.29 -46.27
C GLU A 196 -2.02 -8.99 -46.65
N LYS A 197 -3.13 -8.65 -45.99
CA LYS A 197 -4.44 -9.32 -46.13
C LYS A 197 -4.34 -10.84 -45.92
N SER A 198 -3.51 -11.26 -44.96
CA SER A 198 -3.29 -12.67 -44.66
C SER A 198 -4.51 -13.27 -43.95
N ASP A 199 -4.94 -14.45 -44.41
CA ASP A 199 -5.98 -15.25 -43.77
C ASP A 199 -5.57 -15.74 -42.35
N LYS A 200 -4.30 -15.58 -41.96
CA LYS A 200 -3.81 -15.91 -40.62
C LYS A 200 -4.20 -14.87 -39.57
N ALA A 201 -4.51 -13.61 -39.96
CA ALA A 201 -4.74 -12.52 -39.01
C ALA A 201 -5.90 -12.78 -38.01
N PRO A 202 -7.09 -13.26 -38.44
CA PRO A 202 -8.18 -13.57 -37.52
C PRO A 202 -7.80 -14.64 -36.48
N GLN A 203 -7.03 -15.65 -36.89
CA GLN A 203 -6.59 -16.73 -35.99
C GLN A 203 -5.62 -16.21 -34.92
N VAL A 204 -4.70 -15.31 -35.28
CA VAL A 204 -3.76 -14.67 -34.33
C VAL A 204 -4.52 -13.82 -33.31
N ILE A 205 -5.53 -13.06 -33.75
CA ILE A 205 -6.37 -12.24 -32.86
C ILE A 205 -7.12 -13.14 -31.86
N LEU A 206 -7.71 -14.24 -32.33
CA LEU A 206 -8.42 -15.18 -31.46
C LEU A 206 -7.48 -15.76 -30.40
N LYS A 207 -6.33 -16.31 -30.80
CA LYS A 207 -5.33 -16.88 -29.86
C LYS A 207 -4.83 -15.86 -28.84
N LEU A 208 -4.61 -14.62 -29.27
CA LEU A 208 -4.22 -13.53 -28.36
C LEU A 208 -5.33 -13.23 -27.34
N SER A 209 -6.60 -13.18 -27.77
CA SER A 209 -7.76 -12.96 -26.90
C SER A 209 -7.90 -14.07 -25.85
N GLU A 210 -7.71 -15.33 -26.24
CA GLU A 210 -7.76 -16.47 -25.31
C GLU A 210 -6.64 -16.43 -24.27
N LEU A 211 -5.42 -16.08 -24.71
CA LEU A 211 -4.28 -15.89 -23.82
C LEU A 211 -4.54 -14.74 -22.83
N MET A 212 -5.10 -13.62 -23.28
CA MET A 212 -5.49 -12.51 -22.39
C MET A 212 -6.56 -12.92 -21.38
N ARG A 213 -7.58 -13.65 -21.82
CA ARG A 213 -8.64 -14.17 -20.96
C ARG A 213 -8.06 -15.07 -19.85
N TYR A 214 -7.10 -15.93 -20.19
CA TYR A 214 -6.41 -16.75 -19.20
C TYR A 214 -5.64 -15.91 -18.17
N LEU A 215 -4.84 -14.94 -18.63
CA LEU A 215 -4.05 -14.08 -17.74
C LEU A 215 -4.91 -13.24 -16.78
N LEU A 216 -6.07 -12.75 -17.24
CA LEU A 216 -6.95 -11.88 -16.47
C LEU A 216 -7.87 -12.62 -15.48
N TYR A 217 -8.32 -13.83 -15.83
CA TYR A 217 -9.34 -14.55 -15.05
C TYR A 217 -8.84 -15.87 -14.46
N GLY A 218 -7.93 -16.58 -15.14
CA GLY A 218 -7.39 -17.86 -14.68
C GLY A 218 -6.49 -17.75 -13.45
N THR A 219 -5.94 -16.55 -13.20
CA THR A 219 -5.01 -16.26 -12.09
C THR A 219 -5.70 -15.96 -10.76
N LYS A 220 -7.03 -15.84 -10.73
CA LYS A 220 -7.79 -15.50 -9.51
C LYS A 220 -7.95 -16.67 -8.53
N LYS A 221 -7.73 -17.91 -8.98
CA LYS A 221 -7.86 -19.12 -8.16
C LYS A 221 -6.48 -19.61 -7.69
N LYS A 222 -6.42 -20.28 -6.54
CA LYS A 222 -5.20 -20.92 -6.03
C LYS A 222 -4.72 -22.07 -6.92
N GLN A 223 -5.67 -22.79 -7.53
CA GLN A 223 -5.48 -23.96 -8.39
C GLN A 223 -6.33 -23.77 -9.66
N GLN A 224 -5.86 -24.29 -10.78
CA GLN A 224 -6.50 -24.24 -12.09
C GLN A 224 -6.37 -25.60 -12.78
N GLU A 225 -7.32 -25.93 -13.66
CA GLU A 225 -7.22 -27.14 -14.49
C GLU A 225 -5.93 -27.12 -15.32
N LEU A 226 -5.18 -28.23 -15.28
CA LEU A 226 -3.93 -28.38 -16.03
C LEU A 226 -4.16 -28.16 -17.53
N THR A 227 -5.29 -28.64 -18.06
CA THR A 227 -5.70 -28.44 -19.46
C THR A 227 -5.69 -26.97 -19.87
N LYS A 228 -6.17 -26.05 -19.02
CA LYS A 228 -6.21 -24.61 -19.31
C LYS A 228 -4.82 -23.97 -19.30
N GLU A 229 -3.90 -24.43 -18.42
CA GLU A 229 -2.50 -24.00 -18.47
C GLU A 229 -1.84 -24.48 -19.78
N LEU A 230 -2.09 -25.72 -20.20
CA LEU A 230 -1.55 -26.28 -21.44
C LEU A 230 -2.11 -25.62 -22.71
N GLU A 231 -3.41 -25.32 -22.74
CA GLU A 231 -4.04 -24.53 -23.81
C GLU A 231 -3.40 -23.14 -23.92
N CYS A 232 -3.10 -22.50 -22.79
CA CYS A 232 -2.39 -21.23 -22.75
C CYS A 232 -0.98 -21.36 -23.36
N ILE A 233 -0.23 -22.42 -23.01
CA ILE A 233 1.10 -22.70 -23.57
C ILE A 233 1.01 -22.93 -25.07
N GLN A 234 0.03 -23.71 -25.53
CA GLN A 234 -0.18 -23.99 -26.95
C GLN A 234 -0.47 -22.69 -27.73
N ASN A 235 -1.38 -21.87 -27.23
CA ASN A 235 -1.70 -20.58 -27.85
C ASN A 235 -0.49 -19.64 -27.86
N TYR A 236 0.29 -19.60 -26.79
CA TYR A 236 1.53 -18.82 -26.75
C TYR A 236 2.55 -19.30 -27.80
N VAL A 237 2.81 -20.62 -27.86
CA VAL A 237 3.73 -21.24 -28.82
C VAL A 237 3.28 -21.01 -30.26
N ASP A 238 1.99 -21.11 -30.55
CA ASP A 238 1.46 -20.88 -31.89
C ASP A 238 1.62 -19.42 -32.34
N LEU A 239 1.39 -18.46 -31.43
CA LEU A 239 1.64 -17.03 -31.69
C LEU A 239 3.11 -16.76 -31.98
N GLU A 240 4.01 -17.39 -31.21
CA GLU A 240 5.45 -17.31 -31.42
C GLU A 240 5.90 -17.98 -32.73
N ARG A 241 5.30 -19.13 -33.10
CA ARG A 241 5.56 -19.81 -34.37
C ARG A 241 5.20 -18.92 -35.56
N ILE A 242 4.06 -18.22 -35.49
CA ILE A 242 3.67 -17.27 -36.54
C ILE A 242 4.61 -16.06 -36.59
N ARG A 243 5.19 -15.65 -35.45
CA ARG A 243 6.13 -14.53 -35.40
C ARG A 243 7.49 -14.86 -36.02
N PHE A 244 8.00 -16.06 -35.79
CA PHE A 244 9.33 -16.46 -36.22
C PHE A 244 9.37 -17.22 -37.53
N ASP A 245 8.22 -17.67 -38.03
CA ASP A 245 8.09 -18.41 -39.28
C ASP A 245 9.12 -19.57 -39.33
N GLU A 246 9.81 -19.80 -40.45
CA GLU A 246 10.77 -20.91 -40.57
C GLU A 246 12.11 -20.71 -39.82
N SER A 247 12.35 -19.54 -39.22
CA SER A 247 13.63 -19.24 -38.57
C SER A 247 13.83 -19.93 -37.21
N LEU A 248 12.76 -20.46 -36.62
CA LEU A 248 12.76 -21.09 -35.30
C LEU A 248 12.10 -22.47 -35.35
N SER A 249 12.83 -23.52 -35.02
CA SER A 249 12.28 -24.87 -34.88
C SER A 249 11.72 -25.03 -33.47
N ILE A 250 10.39 -25.20 -33.38
CA ILE A 250 9.68 -25.36 -32.12
C ILE A 250 9.02 -26.74 -32.05
N ASN A 251 9.48 -27.57 -31.11
CA ASN A 251 8.88 -28.85 -30.79
C ASN A 251 8.14 -28.74 -29.46
N LEU A 252 6.81 -28.90 -29.48
CA LEU A 252 5.98 -28.98 -28.29
C LEU A 252 5.30 -30.35 -28.29
N LYS A 253 5.59 -31.16 -27.26
CA LYS A 253 5.01 -32.49 -27.09
C LYS A 253 4.29 -32.55 -25.75
N VAL A 254 3.04 -33.01 -25.78
CA VAL A 254 2.22 -33.25 -24.60
C VAL A 254 1.76 -34.71 -24.62
N SER A 255 1.98 -35.44 -23.53
CA SER A 255 1.57 -36.85 -23.38
C SER A 255 1.09 -37.17 -21.97
N GLY A 256 0.33 -38.25 -21.82
CA GLY A 256 -0.22 -38.72 -20.54
C GLY A 256 -1.69 -38.32 -20.32
N ASP A 257 -2.21 -38.63 -19.13
CA ASP A 257 -3.60 -38.33 -18.74
C ASP A 257 -3.71 -36.96 -18.07
N LEU A 258 -4.45 -36.06 -18.71
CA LEU A 258 -4.65 -34.68 -18.27
C LEU A 258 -5.92 -34.51 -17.41
N ASN A 259 -6.77 -35.53 -17.34
CA ASN A 259 -8.11 -35.39 -16.79
C ASN A 259 -8.07 -35.19 -15.27
N ASN A 260 -8.91 -34.27 -14.78
CA ASN A 260 -9.09 -33.97 -13.37
C ASN A 260 -7.79 -33.59 -12.63
N LYS A 261 -6.78 -33.06 -13.35
CA LYS A 261 -5.53 -32.58 -12.75
C LYS A 261 -5.55 -31.06 -12.60
N THR A 262 -5.01 -30.59 -11.49
CA THR A 262 -4.89 -29.17 -11.17
C THR A 262 -3.45 -28.74 -10.88
N ILE A 263 -3.16 -27.49 -11.23
CA ILE A 263 -1.85 -26.85 -11.09
C ILE A 263 -2.04 -25.39 -10.64
N ALA A 264 -1.03 -24.83 -9.99
CA ALA A 264 -0.98 -23.39 -9.76
C ALA A 264 -0.97 -22.65 -11.12
N PRO A 265 -1.83 -21.64 -11.30
CA PRO A 265 -1.92 -20.94 -12.58
C PRO A 265 -0.61 -20.17 -12.89
N MET A 266 -0.27 -20.06 -14.17
CA MET A 266 0.93 -19.37 -14.68
C MET A 266 2.25 -19.91 -14.10
N LEU A 267 2.32 -21.21 -13.85
CA LEU A 267 3.55 -21.84 -13.36
C LEU A 267 4.50 -22.20 -14.50
N LEU A 268 3.95 -22.69 -15.63
CA LEU A 268 4.74 -23.20 -16.75
C LEU A 268 5.01 -22.12 -17.79
N ILE A 269 4.04 -21.21 -18.02
CA ILE A 269 4.15 -20.12 -19.00
C ILE A 269 5.45 -19.30 -18.86
N PRO A 270 5.89 -18.87 -17.66
CA PRO A 270 7.12 -18.09 -17.53
C PRO A 270 8.38 -18.85 -17.95
N ILE A 271 8.39 -20.18 -17.81
CA ILE A 271 9.49 -21.04 -18.27
C ILE A 271 9.50 -21.10 -19.80
N VAL A 272 8.32 -21.24 -20.41
CA VAL A 272 8.14 -21.23 -21.86
C VAL A 272 8.57 -19.88 -22.44
N GLU A 273 8.09 -18.76 -21.90
CA GLU A 273 8.48 -17.41 -22.33
C GLU A 273 10.00 -17.20 -22.26
N ASN A 274 10.65 -17.72 -21.21
CA ASN A 274 12.10 -17.64 -21.06
C ASN A 274 12.84 -18.31 -22.23
N CYS A 275 12.32 -19.44 -22.72
CA CYS A 275 12.90 -20.14 -23.88
C CYS A 275 12.85 -19.28 -25.15
N PHE A 276 11.74 -18.58 -25.41
CA PHE A 276 11.61 -17.70 -26.57
C PHE A 276 12.43 -16.41 -26.43
N LYS A 277 12.52 -15.85 -25.22
CA LYS A 277 13.30 -14.64 -24.97
C LYS A 277 14.80 -14.85 -25.24
N HIS A 278 15.33 -16.01 -24.86
CA HIS A 278 16.76 -16.31 -25.01
C HIS A 278 17.08 -17.10 -26.29
N GLY A 279 16.14 -17.91 -26.77
CA GLY A 279 16.30 -18.79 -27.91
C GLY A 279 15.71 -18.28 -29.22
N ALA A 280 15.25 -17.02 -29.31
CA ALA A 280 14.64 -16.47 -30.54
C ALA A 280 15.21 -15.12 -31.01
N ASN A 281 16.44 -14.79 -30.60
CA ASN A 281 17.20 -13.68 -31.14
C ASN A 281 17.59 -13.88 -32.63
N LYS A 282 17.17 -12.96 -33.50
CA LYS A 282 17.17 -13.09 -34.98
C LYS A 282 18.56 -13.23 -35.66
N ASN A 283 19.67 -13.13 -34.93
CA ASN A 283 21.01 -12.99 -35.50
C ASN A 283 21.90 -14.26 -35.45
N ILE A 284 21.35 -15.44 -35.13
CA ILE A 284 22.17 -16.61 -34.73
C ILE A 284 21.95 -17.89 -35.56
N GLY A 285 21.10 -17.87 -36.60
CA GLY A 285 20.81 -19.06 -37.43
C GLY A 285 19.65 -19.90 -36.88
N LYS A 286 19.56 -21.19 -37.25
CA LYS A 286 18.45 -22.08 -36.85
C LYS A 286 18.48 -22.31 -35.33
N MET A 287 17.53 -21.74 -34.62
CA MET A 287 17.37 -21.99 -33.19
C MET A 287 16.32 -23.05 -32.93
N LEU A 288 16.52 -23.79 -31.83
CA LEU A 288 15.69 -24.91 -31.45
C LEU A 288 15.14 -24.68 -30.03
N ILE A 289 13.82 -24.77 -29.92
CA ILE A 289 13.10 -24.81 -28.65
C ILE A 289 12.38 -26.15 -28.59
N SER A 290 12.65 -26.93 -27.55
CA SER A 290 11.97 -28.20 -27.29
C SER A 290 11.29 -28.13 -25.93
N ILE A 291 9.98 -28.34 -25.91
CA ILE A 291 9.14 -28.37 -24.72
C ILE A 291 8.44 -29.73 -24.69
N ASP A 292 8.73 -30.53 -23.67
CA ASP A 292 8.12 -31.83 -23.43
C ASP A 292 7.37 -31.79 -22.10
N ILE A 293 6.10 -32.18 -22.14
CA ILE A 293 5.20 -32.21 -21.00
C ILE A 293 4.57 -33.59 -20.94
N ASN A 294 4.98 -34.37 -19.94
CA ASN A 294 4.51 -35.74 -19.77
C ASN A 294 3.88 -35.93 -18.39
N ILE A 295 2.67 -36.48 -18.36
CA ILE A 295 1.96 -36.76 -17.11
C ILE A 295 2.02 -38.26 -16.82
N GLU A 296 2.67 -38.61 -15.72
CA GLU A 296 2.79 -39.99 -15.23
C GLU A 296 2.11 -40.11 -13.86
N GLY A 297 0.90 -40.66 -13.86
CA GLY A 297 0.09 -40.85 -12.65
C GLY A 297 -0.34 -39.52 -12.01
N SER A 298 0.38 -39.10 -10.98
CA SER A 298 0.13 -37.81 -10.29
C SER A 298 1.27 -36.82 -10.45
N TYR A 299 2.26 -37.11 -11.30
CA TYR A 299 3.41 -36.24 -11.53
C TYR A 299 3.40 -35.69 -12.96
N LEU A 300 3.55 -34.38 -13.06
CA LEU A 300 3.88 -33.66 -14.27
C LEU A 300 5.40 -33.58 -14.38
N ASN A 301 5.93 -34.14 -15.46
CA ASN A 301 7.31 -34.00 -15.87
C ASN A 301 7.37 -32.98 -17.01
N PHE A 302 7.88 -31.80 -16.72
CA PHE A 302 8.05 -30.72 -17.67
C PHE A 302 9.53 -30.52 -17.98
N ARG A 303 9.87 -30.47 -19.27
CA ARG A 303 11.23 -30.20 -19.75
C ARG A 303 11.17 -29.14 -20.84
N ALA A 304 11.87 -28.03 -20.63
CA ALA A 304 12.06 -27.01 -21.65
C ALA A 304 13.56 -26.81 -21.93
N VAL A 305 13.91 -26.81 -23.22
CA VAL A 305 15.29 -26.68 -23.70
C VAL A 305 15.34 -25.66 -24.82
N ASN A 306 16.28 -24.72 -24.77
CA ASN A 306 16.56 -23.81 -25.87
C ASN A 306 18.06 -23.69 -26.14
N THR A 307 18.44 -23.47 -27.40
CA THR A 307 19.82 -23.17 -27.79
C THR A 307 20.29 -21.83 -27.22
N ILE A 308 21.57 -21.75 -26.83
CA ILE A 308 22.25 -20.55 -26.33
C ILE A 308 23.08 -19.95 -27.48
N PRO A 309 23.02 -18.63 -27.72
CA PRO A 309 23.86 -17.98 -28.73
C PRO A 309 25.35 -18.14 -28.48
N GLN A 310 26.12 -18.53 -29.50
CA GLN A 310 27.58 -18.67 -29.42
C GLN A 310 28.31 -17.32 -29.20
N ASN A 311 27.68 -16.20 -29.57
CA ASN A 311 28.28 -14.87 -29.50
C ASN A 311 27.72 -14.06 -28.32
N LYS A 312 28.00 -14.49 -27.08
CA LYS A 312 27.93 -13.56 -25.94
C LYS A 312 29.15 -12.65 -26.05
N GLN A 313 29.03 -11.51 -26.75
CA GLN A 313 29.93 -10.40 -26.46
C GLN A 313 29.81 -10.16 -24.94
N PHE A 314 30.91 -10.39 -24.23
CA PHE A 314 31.08 -10.16 -22.81
C PHE A 314 30.85 -8.66 -22.54
N ILE A 315 29.60 -8.26 -22.40
CA ILE A 315 29.26 -7.11 -21.58
C ILE A 315 29.19 -7.70 -20.17
N PRO A 316 30.01 -7.26 -19.21
CA PRO A 316 29.93 -7.71 -17.83
C PRO A 316 28.64 -7.16 -17.23
N VAL A 317 27.53 -7.84 -17.51
CA VAL A 317 26.31 -7.67 -16.73
C VAL A 317 26.60 -8.46 -15.47
N VAL A 318 26.83 -7.72 -14.38
CA VAL A 318 26.55 -8.07 -12.97
C VAL A 318 25.77 -9.38 -12.87
N PRO A 319 26.11 -10.34 -11.98
CA PRO A 319 25.39 -11.60 -11.84
C PRO A 319 23.91 -11.29 -11.60
N LYS A 320 23.13 -11.23 -12.69
CA LYS A 320 21.70 -11.02 -12.64
C LYS A 320 21.18 -12.39 -12.33
N GLU A 321 20.84 -12.57 -11.06
CA GLU A 321 19.79 -13.48 -10.64
C GLU A 321 18.81 -13.69 -11.80
N GLY A 322 18.62 -14.95 -12.19
CA GLY A 322 17.87 -15.34 -13.39
C GLY A 322 16.61 -14.51 -13.55
N GLY A 323 16.32 -14.10 -14.80
CA GLY A 323 15.29 -13.13 -15.12
C GLY A 323 13.99 -13.35 -14.33
N ILE A 324 13.32 -12.25 -13.99
CA ILE A 324 12.12 -12.14 -13.12
C ILE A 324 11.15 -13.33 -13.26
N GLY A 325 10.97 -13.89 -14.46
CA GLY A 325 10.18 -15.09 -14.72
C GLY A 325 10.59 -16.35 -13.92
N LEU A 326 11.85 -16.78 -13.96
CA LEU A 326 12.29 -18.01 -13.27
C LEU A 326 12.34 -17.85 -11.75
N ALA A 327 12.72 -16.67 -11.27
CA ALA A 327 12.63 -16.34 -9.85
C ALA A 327 11.17 -16.40 -9.34
N ASN A 328 10.22 -15.91 -10.14
CA ASN A 328 8.80 -16.01 -9.82
C ASN A 328 8.29 -17.45 -9.84
N VAL A 329 8.76 -18.30 -10.75
CA VAL A 329 8.43 -19.74 -10.77
C VAL A 329 8.90 -20.40 -9.48
N LYS A 330 10.17 -20.17 -9.08
CA LYS A 330 10.72 -20.73 -7.84
C LYS A 330 9.90 -20.30 -6.62
N LYS A 331 9.59 -19.01 -6.51
CA LYS A 331 8.80 -18.47 -5.40
C LYS A 331 7.36 -19.01 -5.38
N ARG A 332 6.75 -19.23 -6.55
CA ARG A 332 5.42 -19.87 -6.64
C ARG A 332 5.44 -21.33 -6.21
N LEU A 333 6.49 -22.09 -6.55
CA LEU A 333 6.66 -23.45 -6.07
C LEU A 333 6.81 -23.48 -4.54
N GLU A 334 7.66 -22.61 -3.98
CA GLU A 334 7.88 -22.50 -2.53
C GLU A 334 6.62 -22.15 -1.74
N LEU A 335 5.73 -21.32 -2.31
CA LEU A 335 4.49 -20.90 -1.64
C LEU A 335 3.29 -21.81 -1.91
N GLY A 336 3.31 -22.56 -3.01
CA GLY A 336 2.16 -23.33 -3.49
C GLY A 336 2.24 -24.84 -3.26
N TYR A 337 3.44 -25.38 -3.02
CA TYR A 337 3.69 -26.81 -2.97
C TYR A 337 4.65 -27.19 -1.84
N ASP A 338 4.45 -28.38 -1.27
CA ASP A 338 5.39 -28.96 -0.31
C ASP A 338 6.73 -29.24 -1.00
N GLN A 339 7.84 -29.09 -0.28
CA GLN A 339 9.19 -29.31 -0.83
C GLN A 339 9.44 -30.73 -1.36
N LYS A 340 8.66 -31.73 -0.88
CA LYS A 340 8.69 -33.12 -1.35
C LYS A 340 7.91 -33.35 -2.65
N ASP A 341 7.01 -32.44 -2.99
CA ASP A 341 6.07 -32.58 -4.11
C ASP A 341 6.60 -31.97 -5.40
N TYR A 342 7.78 -31.32 -5.38
CA TYR A 342 8.41 -30.80 -6.60
C TYR A 342 9.93 -30.91 -6.59
N HIS A 343 10.51 -30.94 -7.78
CA HIS A 343 11.93 -30.80 -8.03
C HIS A 343 12.15 -29.95 -9.28
N LEU A 344 12.86 -28.82 -9.11
CA LEU A 344 13.21 -27.89 -10.19
C LEU A 344 14.74 -27.92 -10.40
N SER A 345 15.17 -28.23 -11.61
CA SER A 345 16.58 -28.21 -12.03
C SER A 345 16.77 -27.28 -13.23
N ILE A 346 17.74 -26.38 -13.13
CA ILE A 346 18.07 -25.38 -14.15
C ILE A 346 19.57 -25.43 -14.39
N TYR A 347 19.99 -25.68 -15.62
CA TYR A 347 21.42 -25.77 -15.96
C TYR A 347 21.69 -25.47 -17.43
N GLU A 348 22.93 -25.06 -17.72
CA GLU A 348 23.45 -24.91 -19.08
C GLU A 348 24.33 -26.12 -19.40
N LYS A 349 24.09 -26.77 -20.55
CA LYS A 349 24.90 -27.90 -21.03
C LYS A 349 24.88 -27.95 -22.56
N ASP A 350 26.02 -28.23 -23.19
CA ASP A 350 26.13 -28.44 -24.64
C ASP A 350 25.49 -27.31 -25.49
N GLN A 351 25.76 -26.04 -25.12
CA GLN A 351 25.15 -24.85 -25.73
C GLN A 351 23.61 -24.81 -25.67
N THR A 352 23.02 -25.50 -24.69
CA THR A 352 21.58 -25.46 -24.42
C THR A 352 21.31 -25.03 -22.99
N PHE A 353 20.26 -24.23 -22.81
CA PHE A 353 19.70 -23.89 -21.51
C PHE A 353 18.56 -24.87 -21.22
N ASN A 354 18.61 -25.54 -20.07
CA ASN A 354 17.68 -26.61 -19.70
C ASN A 354 16.93 -26.22 -18.43
N VAL A 355 15.61 -26.39 -18.45
CA VAL A 355 14.74 -26.30 -17.28
C VAL A 355 13.93 -27.58 -17.18
N ILE A 356 14.09 -28.30 -16.07
CA ILE A 356 13.38 -29.54 -15.77
C ILE A 356 12.59 -29.34 -14.48
N LEU A 357 11.28 -29.55 -14.54
CA LEU A 357 10.38 -29.50 -13.40
C LEU A 357 9.62 -30.82 -13.29
N LYS A 358 9.81 -31.52 -12.17
CA LYS A 358 8.93 -32.61 -11.75
C LYS A 358 8.01 -32.06 -10.67
N LEU A 359 6.70 -32.17 -10.84
CA LEU A 359 5.71 -31.57 -9.95
C LEU A 359 4.56 -32.53 -9.71
N LYS A 360 4.14 -32.71 -8.46
CA LYS A 360 2.92 -33.43 -8.13
C LYS A 360 1.71 -32.55 -8.44
N VAL A 361 0.91 -32.97 -9.41
CA VAL A 361 -0.38 -32.33 -9.75
C VAL A 361 -1.49 -32.92 -8.90
N GLN A 362 -2.44 -32.07 -8.49
CA GLN A 362 -3.53 -32.46 -7.59
C GLN A 362 -4.74 -32.98 -8.36
#